data_AF-A0AAN7W0S6-F1
#
_entry.id   AF-A0AAN7W0S6-F1
#
_cell.length_a   1.000
_cell.length_b   1.000
_cell.length_c   1.000
_cell.angle_alpha   90.00
_cell.angle_beta   90.00
_cell.angle_gamma   90.00
#
_symmetry.space_group_name_H-M   'P 1'
#
loop_
_entity.id
_entity.type
_entity.pdbx_description
1 polymer ?
#
loop_
_entity_poly.entity_id
_entity_poly.type
_entity_poly.pdbx_seq_one_letter_code
_entity_poly.pdbx_strand_id
1 'polypeptide(L)'
;MLENKLLVEYFSNLLATHCLPFEEFTKLIKESDINATEQEMKRWYSILQDQDNLLLNQITQQIKDVLLLFKQINISDFTEREMKQYFTLETFINNLYEMGLLLDKRLAYINSELENHTNILHNFYDSLKLVGDNTDEQNQNATIDRLIDKLKGLKDSMKKLEDI
;
A
#
# COMPACT_ATOMS: atom_id res chain seq x y z
N MET A 1 -16.52 0.44 26.67
CA MET A 1 -16.76 0.38 28.13
C MET A 1 -17.69 -0.76 28.52
N LEU A 2 -18.70 -1.09 27.71
CA LEU A 2 -19.60 -2.22 27.96
C LEU A 2 -18.88 -3.57 27.97
N GLU A 3 -17.98 -3.80 27.01
CA GLU A 3 -17.21 -5.05 26.87
C GLU A 3 -16.33 -5.36 28.09
N ASN A 4 -15.72 -4.32 28.67
CA ASN A 4 -14.88 -4.45 29.85
C ASN A 4 -15.72 -4.81 31.08
N LYS A 5 -16.89 -4.17 31.24
CA LYS A 5 -17.83 -4.50 32.32
C LYS A 5 -18.29 -5.96 32.23
N LEU A 6 -18.63 -6.43 31.04
CA LEU A 6 -19.15 -7.78 30.83
C LEU A 6 -18.10 -8.87 31.10
N LEU A 7 -16.85 -8.63 30.71
CA LEU A 7 -15.75 -9.56 31.01
C LEU A 7 -15.42 -9.57 32.51
N VAL A 8 -15.35 -8.39 33.15
CA VAL A 8 -15.09 -8.31 34.60
C VAL A 8 -16.22 -8.99 35.39
N GLU A 9 -17.47 -8.82 34.98
CA GLU A 9 -18.64 -9.46 35.59
C GLU A 9 -18.62 -10.99 35.40
N TYR A 10 -18.19 -11.46 34.23
CA TYR A 10 -18.00 -12.89 33.98
C TYR A 10 -16.95 -13.49 34.92
N PHE A 11 -15.80 -12.83 35.07
CA PHE A 11 -14.74 -13.31 35.96
C PHE A 11 -15.10 -13.16 37.44
N SER A 12 -15.87 -12.15 37.84
CA SER A 12 -16.34 -12.02 39.22
C SER A 12 -17.29 -13.16 39.62
N ASN A 13 -18.09 -13.65 38.68
CA ASN A 13 -19.01 -14.77 38.91
C ASN A 13 -18.30 -16.14 38.99
N LEU A 14 -17.02 -16.20 38.60
CA LEU A 14 -16.18 -17.40 38.67
C LEU A 14 -15.26 -17.44 39.90
N LEU A 15 -15.33 -16.44 40.78
CA LEU A 15 -14.51 -16.38 41.98
C LEU A 15 -14.94 -17.45 42.99
N ALA A 16 -13.97 -18.01 43.71
CA ALA A 16 -14.21 -19.10 44.65
C ALA A 16 -15.22 -18.71 45.75
N THR A 17 -15.15 -17.46 46.21
CA THR A 17 -16.06 -16.90 47.24
C THR A 17 -17.43 -16.52 46.70
N HIS A 18 -17.61 -16.44 45.38
CA HIS A 18 -18.92 -16.28 44.75
C HIS A 18 -19.57 -17.65 44.49
N CYS A 19 -18.78 -18.67 44.13
CA CYS A 19 -19.27 -20.04 43.94
C CYS A 19 -19.49 -20.78 45.26
N LEU A 20 -18.75 -20.43 46.31
CA LEU A 20 -18.81 -21.07 47.62
C LEU A 20 -19.07 -20.01 48.71
N PRO A 21 -20.34 -19.67 48.98
CA PRO A 21 -20.67 -18.74 50.05
C PRO A 21 -20.25 -19.29 51.41
N PHE A 22 -20.03 -18.38 52.38
CA PHE A 22 -19.53 -18.70 53.71
C PHE A 22 -20.30 -19.82 54.43
N GLU A 23 -21.61 -19.90 54.23
CA GLU A 23 -22.46 -20.95 54.79
C GLU A 23 -22.11 -22.35 54.26
N GLU A 24 -21.75 -22.47 52.98
CA GLU A 24 -21.33 -23.74 52.38
C GLU A 24 -19.89 -24.07 52.74
N PHE A 25 -19.01 -23.07 52.78
CA PHE A 25 -17.63 -23.21 53.25
C PHE A 25 -17.56 -23.77 54.68
N THR A 26 -18.40 -23.25 55.59
CA THR A 26 -18.45 -23.74 56.98
C THR A 26 -19.03 -25.14 57.09
N LYS A 27 -19.96 -25.55 56.21
CA LYS A 27 -20.45 -26.93 56.14
C LYS A 27 -19.36 -27.89 55.66
N LEU A 28 -18.65 -27.55 54.60
CA LEU A 28 -17.52 -28.33 54.09
C LEU A 28 -16.43 -28.55 55.12
N ILE A 29 -16.07 -27.51 55.89
CA ILE A 29 -15.06 -27.63 56.94
C ILE A 29 -15.54 -28.52 58.09
N LYS A 30 -16.83 -28.46 58.44
CA LYS A 30 -17.40 -29.33 59.49
C LYS A 30 -17.56 -30.79 59.04
N GLU A 31 -17.69 -31.02 57.74
CA GLU A 31 -17.73 -32.37 57.15
C GLU A 31 -16.33 -32.98 56.99
N SER A 32 -15.31 -32.16 56.80
CA SER A 32 -13.92 -32.59 56.99
C SER A 32 -13.63 -32.72 58.49
N ASP A 33 -12.87 -33.73 58.93
CA ASP A 33 -12.49 -33.98 60.34
C ASP A 33 -11.62 -32.86 61.00
N ILE A 34 -11.72 -31.63 60.51
CA ILE A 34 -11.01 -30.45 60.97
C ILE A 34 -11.86 -29.80 62.08
N ASN A 35 -11.45 -29.99 63.33
CA ASN A 35 -12.00 -29.25 64.47
C ASN A 35 -11.50 -27.79 64.46
N ALA A 36 -11.99 -26.98 63.52
CA ALA A 36 -11.74 -25.55 63.46
C ALA A 36 -12.82 -24.78 64.25
N THR A 37 -12.42 -23.72 64.95
CA THR A 37 -13.38 -22.80 65.58
C THR A 37 -14.00 -21.86 64.55
N GLU A 38 -15.20 -21.33 64.85
CA GLU A 38 -15.91 -20.41 63.95
C GLU A 38 -15.09 -19.14 63.63
N GLN A 39 -14.25 -18.68 64.57
CA GLN A 39 -13.33 -17.56 64.35
C GLN A 39 -12.22 -17.89 63.36
N GLU A 40 -11.69 -19.12 63.38
CA GLU A 40 -10.67 -19.58 62.43
C GLU A 40 -11.26 -19.75 61.03
N MET A 41 -12.47 -20.30 60.92
CA MET A 41 -13.19 -20.40 59.65
C MET A 41 -13.48 -19.02 59.04
N LYS A 42 -13.91 -18.04 59.84
CA LYS A 42 -14.09 -16.65 59.38
C LYS A 42 -12.78 -16.05 58.89
N ARG A 43 -11.68 -16.30 59.59
CA ARG A 43 -10.36 -15.81 59.18
C ARG A 43 -9.90 -16.42 57.87
N TRP A 44 -10.04 -17.74 57.68
CA TRP A 44 -9.67 -18.41 56.43
C TRP A 44 -10.52 -17.94 55.26
N TYR A 45 -11.82 -17.79 55.46
CA TYR A 45 -12.71 -17.26 54.43
C TYR A 45 -12.39 -15.81 54.06
N SER A 46 -12.02 -14.97 55.05
CA SER A 46 -11.56 -13.60 54.78
C SER A 46 -10.29 -13.58 53.93
N ILE A 47 -9.34 -14.47 54.20
CA ILE A 47 -8.11 -14.59 53.39
C ILE A 47 -8.45 -15.00 51.95
N LEU A 48 -9.41 -15.91 51.77
CA LEU A 48 -9.90 -16.30 50.45
C LEU A 48 -10.57 -15.13 49.72
N GLN A 49 -11.39 -14.32 50.40
CA GLN A 49 -11.99 -13.12 49.82
C GLN A 49 -10.95 -12.08 49.40
N ASP A 50 -9.92 -11.87 50.23
CA ASP A 50 -8.84 -10.94 49.90
C ASP A 50 -8.05 -11.41 48.68
N GLN A 51 -7.80 -12.72 48.57
CA GLN A 51 -7.13 -13.31 47.40
C GLN A 51 -7.98 -13.20 46.14
N ASP A 52 -9.28 -13.50 46.22
CA ASP A 52 -10.21 -13.35 45.10
C ASP A 52 -10.30 -11.89 44.63
N ASN A 53 -10.33 -10.92 45.55
CA ASN A 53 -10.33 -9.50 45.22
C ASN A 53 -9.03 -9.04 44.55
N LEU A 54 -7.87 -9.53 45.02
CA LEU A 54 -6.59 -9.26 44.37
C LEU A 54 -6.53 -9.82 42.96
N LEU A 55 -7.00 -11.05 42.78
CA LEU A 55 -7.04 -11.75 41.50
C LEU A 55 -7.98 -11.05 40.52
N LEU A 56 -9.16 -10.61 40.98
CA LEU A 56 -10.11 -9.82 40.18
C LEU A 56 -9.49 -8.50 39.71
N ASN A 57 -8.76 -7.79 40.59
CA ASN A 57 -8.09 -6.55 40.23
C ASN A 57 -7.00 -6.76 39.18
N GLN A 58 -6.21 -7.83 39.30
CA GLN A 58 -5.19 -8.20 38.31
C GLN A 58 -5.80 -8.54 36.95
N ILE A 59 -6.83 -9.39 36.94
CA ILE A 59 -7.55 -9.76 35.72
C ILE A 59 -8.18 -8.52 35.07
N THR A 60 -8.79 -7.63 35.86
CA THR A 60 -9.38 -6.40 35.35
C THR A 60 -8.37 -5.51 34.64
N GLN A 61 -7.15 -5.41 35.16
CA GLN A 61 -6.08 -4.67 34.48
C GLN A 61 -5.62 -5.37 33.20
N GLN A 62 -5.41 -6.69 33.25
CA GLN A 62 -5.04 -7.45 32.05
C GLN A 62 -6.09 -7.34 30.94
N ILE A 63 -7.38 -7.39 31.28
CA ILE A 63 -8.47 -7.18 30.31
C ILE A 63 -8.39 -5.78 29.69
N LYS A 64 -8.13 -4.74 30.50
CA LYS A 64 -7.95 -3.37 29.99
C LYS A 64 -6.79 -3.28 29.00
N ASP A 65 -5.65 -3.85 29.36
CA ASP A 65 -4.44 -3.81 28.55
C ASP A 65 -4.65 -4.55 27.22
N VAL A 66 -5.24 -5.74 27.27
CA VAL A 66 -5.56 -6.55 26.09
C VAL A 66 -6.56 -5.82 25.18
N LEU A 67 -7.63 -5.23 25.71
CA LEU A 67 -8.59 -4.46 24.92
C LEU A 67 -7.95 -3.23 24.28
N LEU A 68 -7.00 -2.59 24.95
CA LEU A 68 -6.29 -1.44 24.43
C LEU A 68 -5.37 -1.86 23.27
N LEU A 69 -4.66 -2.98 23.44
CA LEU A 69 -3.83 -3.58 22.40
C LEU A 69 -4.65 -3.96 21.16
N PHE A 70 -5.80 -4.60 21.34
CA PHE A 70 -6.71 -4.91 20.22
C PHE A 70 -7.20 -3.67 19.48
N LYS A 71 -7.49 -2.59 20.20
CA LYS A 71 -7.87 -1.31 19.56
C LYS A 71 -6.74 -0.73 18.74
N GLN A 72 -5.51 -0.77 19.26
CA GLN A 72 -4.34 -0.28 18.53
C GLN A 72 -4.11 -1.09 17.26
N ILE A 73 -4.17 -2.42 17.33
CA ILE A 73 -4.02 -3.31 16.18
C ILE A 73 -5.11 -3.04 15.15
N ASN A 74 -6.37 -2.92 15.56
CA ASN A 74 -7.47 -2.64 14.64
C ASN A 74 -7.31 -1.29 13.94
N ILE A 75 -6.81 -0.26 14.65
CA ILE A 75 -6.53 1.05 14.06
C ILE A 75 -5.35 0.96 13.08
N SER A 76 -4.25 0.29 13.45
CA SER A 76 -3.10 0.15 12.54
C SER A 76 -3.48 -0.61 11.28
N ASP A 77 -4.21 -1.72 11.41
CA ASP A 77 -4.67 -2.53 10.28
C ASP A 77 -5.62 -1.75 9.36
N PHE A 78 -6.52 -0.95 9.94
CA PHE A 78 -7.39 -0.07 9.18
C PHE A 78 -6.59 0.98 8.41
N THR A 79 -5.62 1.61 9.08
CA THR A 79 -4.79 2.67 8.48
C THR A 79 -3.92 2.13 7.36
N GLU A 80 -3.35 0.93 7.51
CA GLU A 80 -2.57 0.26 6.48
C GLU A 80 -3.43 -0.11 5.26
N ARG A 81 -4.66 -0.61 5.49
CA ARG A 81 -5.58 -0.94 4.39
C ARG A 81 -6.01 0.30 3.60
N GLU A 82 -6.33 1.40 4.29
CA GLU A 82 -6.65 2.65 3.61
C GLU A 82 -5.44 3.19 2.86
N MET A 83 -4.27 3.27 3.49
CA MET A 83 -3.03 3.72 2.84
C MET A 83 -2.66 2.90 1.60
N LYS A 84 -2.96 1.60 1.57
CA LYS A 84 -2.77 0.76 0.38
C LYS A 84 -3.76 1.06 -0.75
N GLN A 85 -4.94 1.59 -0.43
CA GLN A 85 -5.96 1.98 -1.43
C GLN A 85 -5.73 3.39 -1.98
N TYR A 86 -5.00 4.24 -1.25
CA TYR A 86 -4.67 5.59 -1.69
C TYR A 86 -3.28 5.65 -2.31
N PHE A 87 -3.19 6.14 -3.55
CA PHE A 87 -1.90 6.54 -4.11
C PHE A 87 -1.38 7.74 -3.32
N THR A 88 -0.14 7.66 -2.81
CA THR A 88 0.49 8.82 -2.21
C THR A 88 0.68 9.89 -3.27
N LEU A 89 0.46 11.16 -2.89
CA LEU A 89 0.67 12.30 -3.78
C LEU A 89 2.09 12.29 -4.38
N GLU A 90 3.07 11.84 -3.60
CA GLU A 90 4.46 11.64 -4.04
C GLU A 90 4.58 10.62 -5.18
N THR A 91 3.92 9.46 -5.07
CA THR A 91 3.91 8.44 -6.14
C THR A 91 3.25 8.99 -7.41
N PHE A 92 2.16 9.74 -7.25
CA PHE A 92 1.48 10.37 -8.37
C PHE A 92 2.35 11.43 -9.08
N ILE A 93 3.01 12.29 -8.31
CA ILE A 93 3.95 13.30 -8.83
C ILE A 93 5.12 12.63 -9.56
N ASN A 94 5.71 11.59 -8.99
CA ASN A 94 6.81 10.85 -9.62
C ASN A 94 6.38 10.24 -10.96
N ASN A 95 5.19 9.65 -11.03
CA ASN A 95 4.63 9.12 -12.27
C ASN A 95 4.40 10.22 -13.33
N LEU A 96 3.97 11.41 -12.91
CA LEU A 96 3.82 12.56 -13.83
C LEU A 96 5.18 13.04 -14.36
N TYR A 97 6.22 13.06 -13.53
CA TYR A 97 7.57 13.39 -13.99
C TYR A 97 8.10 12.37 -15.00
N GLU A 98 7.94 11.07 -14.74
CA GLU A 98 8.31 10.00 -15.67
C GLU A 98 7.54 10.12 -17.01
N MET A 99 6.25 10.43 -16.95
CA MET A 99 5.46 10.68 -18.16
C MET A 99 5.94 11.92 -18.92
N GLY A 100 6.32 12.99 -18.22
CA GLY A 100 6.95 14.17 -18.82
C GLY A 100 8.25 13.83 -19.55
N LEU A 101 9.14 13.07 -18.92
CA LEU A 101 10.40 12.62 -19.54
C LEU A 101 10.16 11.74 -20.78
N LEU A 102 9.13 10.89 -20.76
CA LEU A 102 8.76 10.08 -21.92
C LEU A 102 8.27 10.95 -23.08
N LEU A 103 7.43 11.95 -22.79
CA LEU A 103 6.93 12.90 -23.78
C LEU A 103 8.06 13.73 -24.38
N ASP A 104 8.99 14.21 -23.56
CA ASP A 104 10.17 14.96 -24.01
C ASP A 104 11.05 14.11 -24.92
N LYS A 105 11.28 12.83 -24.57
CA LYS A 105 12.01 11.89 -25.44
C LYS A 105 11.30 11.70 -26.77
N ARG A 106 9.97 11.58 -26.76
CA ARG A 106 9.18 11.41 -27.98
C ARG A 106 9.22 12.68 -28.85
N LEU A 107 9.13 13.85 -28.24
CA LEU A 107 9.28 15.14 -28.94
C LEU A 107 10.67 15.30 -29.54
N ALA A 108 11.73 14.96 -28.81
CA ALA A 108 13.09 15.00 -29.31
C ALA A 108 13.30 14.08 -30.52
N TYR A 109 12.72 12.87 -30.47
CA TYR A 109 12.73 11.95 -31.60
C TYR A 109 12.01 12.54 -32.84
N ILE A 110 10.81 13.09 -32.65
CA ILE A 110 10.05 13.72 -33.73
C ILE A 110 10.81 14.91 -34.34
N ASN A 111 11.42 15.75 -33.50
CA ASN A 111 12.24 16.87 -33.96
C ASN A 111 13.45 16.39 -34.78
N SER A 112 14.14 15.34 -34.31
CA SER A 112 15.26 14.75 -35.05
C SER A 112 14.83 14.22 -36.42
N GLU A 113 13.68 13.55 -36.51
CA GLU A 113 13.14 13.07 -37.79
C GLU A 113 12.73 14.22 -38.72
N LEU A 114 12.13 15.29 -38.17
CA LEU A 114 11.80 16.50 -38.94
C LEU A 114 13.04 17.19 -39.51
N GLU A 115 14.11 17.32 -38.71
CA GLU A 115 15.39 17.87 -39.18
C GLU A 115 15.99 17.00 -40.28
N ASN A 116 15.97 15.68 -40.11
CA ASN A 116 16.44 14.74 -41.11
C ASN A 116 15.65 14.88 -42.43
N HIS A 117 14.32 14.91 -42.36
CA HIS A 117 13.46 15.10 -43.53
C HIS A 117 13.69 16.46 -44.21
N THR A 118 13.88 17.52 -43.43
CA THR A 118 14.21 18.86 -43.93
C THR A 118 15.54 18.85 -44.68
N ASN A 119 16.55 18.17 -44.16
CA ASN A 119 17.86 18.02 -44.81
C ASN A 119 17.76 17.21 -46.10
N ILE A 120 16.99 16.12 -46.13
CA ILE A 120 16.78 15.33 -47.35
C ILE A 120 16.08 16.21 -48.40
N LEU A 121 15.07 16.99 -48.02
CA LEU A 121 14.37 17.90 -48.93
C LEU A 121 15.29 19.00 -49.46
N HIS A 122 16.13 19.59 -48.61
CA HIS A 122 17.12 20.59 -49.02
C HIS A 122 18.13 20.00 -50.04
N ASN A 123 18.69 18.84 -49.72
CA ASN A 123 19.60 18.12 -50.62
C ASN A 123 18.94 17.74 -51.96
N PHE A 124 17.64 17.43 -51.94
CA PHE A 124 16.86 17.16 -53.14
C PHE A 124 16.69 18.43 -53.99
N TYR A 125 16.35 19.56 -53.36
CA TYR A 125 16.24 20.85 -54.03
C TYR A 125 17.57 21.29 -54.67
N ASP A 126 18.68 21.16 -53.95
CA ASP A 126 20.01 21.49 -54.48
C ASP A 126 20.39 20.58 -55.66
N SER A 127 20.06 19.28 -55.56
CA SER A 127 20.27 18.33 -56.65
C SER A 127 19.44 18.70 -57.90
N LEU A 128 18.19 19.17 -57.74
CA LEU A 128 17.36 19.66 -58.84
C LEU A 128 17.92 20.93 -59.49
N LYS A 129 18.42 21.87 -58.68
CA LYS A 129 19.04 23.10 -59.17
C LYS A 129 20.26 22.81 -60.04
N LEU A 130 21.11 21.86 -59.63
CA LEU A 130 22.27 21.41 -60.39
C LEU A 130 21.91 20.73 -61.74
N VAL A 131 20.73 20.12 -61.84
CA VAL A 131 20.23 19.56 -63.12
C VAL A 131 19.78 20.67 -64.07
N GLY A 132 19.15 21.72 -63.55
CA GLY A 132 18.71 22.88 -64.35
C GLY A 132 19.86 23.67 -64.98
N ASP A 133 21.05 23.63 -64.38
CA ASP A 133 22.24 24.39 -64.83
C ASP A 133 23.19 23.59 -65.76
N ASN A 134 23.06 22.26 -65.85
CA ASN A 134 23.93 21.42 -66.68
C ASN A 134 23.34 21.20 -68.08
N THR A 135 24.06 21.57 -69.15
CA THR A 135 23.61 21.47 -70.56
C THR A 135 23.91 20.14 -71.27
N ASP A 136 24.43 19.14 -70.56
CA ASP A 136 24.87 17.85 -71.14
C ASP A 136 23.85 16.73 -70.85
N GLU A 137 23.09 16.30 -71.88
CA GLU A 137 21.92 15.39 -71.76
C GLU A 137 22.23 14.05 -71.06
N GLN A 138 23.41 13.47 -71.26
CA GLN A 138 23.79 12.20 -70.62
C GLN A 138 24.00 12.35 -69.10
N ASN A 139 24.49 13.50 -68.65
CA ASN A 139 24.72 13.77 -67.23
C ASN A 139 23.42 14.16 -66.53
N GLN A 140 22.48 14.78 -67.25
CA GLN A 140 21.13 15.07 -66.77
C GLN A 140 20.36 13.77 -66.46
N ASN A 141 20.35 12.79 -67.36
CA ASN A 141 19.60 11.53 -67.17
C ASN A 141 20.09 10.73 -65.95
N ALA A 142 21.41 10.61 -65.76
CA ALA A 142 21.98 9.95 -64.58
C ALA A 142 21.66 10.68 -63.26
N THR A 143 21.48 12.01 -63.32
CA THR A 143 21.12 12.81 -62.15
C THR A 143 19.62 12.72 -61.86
N ILE A 144 18.77 12.64 -62.89
CA ILE A 144 17.33 12.38 -62.78
C ILE A 144 17.05 11.01 -62.16
N ASP A 145 17.76 9.96 -62.56
CA ASP A 145 17.60 8.63 -61.95
C ASP A 145 17.95 8.64 -60.45
N ARG A 146 19.04 9.34 -60.07
CA ARG A 146 19.39 9.54 -58.65
C ARG A 146 18.34 10.34 -57.87
N LEU A 147 17.69 11.30 -58.52
CA LEU A 147 16.59 12.07 -57.92
C LEU A 147 15.34 11.19 -57.71
N ILE A 148 15.02 10.31 -58.66
CA ILE A 148 13.90 9.36 -58.56
C ILE A 148 14.12 8.39 -57.40
N ASP A 149 15.34 7.87 -57.24
CA ASP A 149 15.65 6.96 -56.12
C ASP A 149 15.60 7.67 -54.76
N LYS A 150 16.06 8.94 -54.69
CA LYS A 150 15.90 9.77 -53.48
C LYS A 150 14.42 10.06 -53.17
N LEU A 151 13.58 10.32 -54.17
CA LEU A 151 12.14 10.52 -54.00
C LEU A 151 11.42 9.26 -53.51
N LYS A 152 11.80 8.09 -54.00
CA LYS A 152 11.28 6.81 -53.47
C LYS A 152 11.66 6.62 -52.01
N GLY A 153 12.92 6.87 -51.64
CA GLY A 153 13.37 6.80 -50.25
C GLY A 153 12.62 7.76 -49.32
N LEU A 154 12.38 9.00 -49.78
CA LEU A 154 11.64 10.02 -49.02
C LEU A 154 10.18 9.62 -48.82
N LYS A 155 9.53 9.09 -49.86
CA LYS A 155 8.17 8.55 -49.80
C LYS A 155 8.05 7.40 -48.79
N ASP A 156 9.01 6.47 -48.80
CA ASP A 156 9.01 5.32 -47.88
C ASP A 156 9.25 5.75 -46.42
N SER A 157 10.06 6.78 -46.19
CA SER A 157 10.26 7.36 -44.85
C SER A 157 9.03 8.14 -44.36
N MET A 158 8.34 8.89 -45.22
CA MET A 158 7.10 9.58 -44.85
C MET A 158 5.98 8.60 -44.47
N LYS A 159 5.87 7.46 -45.19
CA LYS A 159 4.86 6.44 -44.89
C LYS A 159 5.07 5.80 -43.50
N LYS A 160 6.31 5.59 -43.09
CA LYS A 160 6.64 5.10 -41.74
C LYS A 160 6.26 6.07 -40.62
N LEU A 161 6.08 7.35 -40.94
CA LEU A 161 5.71 8.40 -39.99
C LEU A 161 4.19 8.52 -39.83
N GLU A 162 3.41 8.11 -40.83
CA GLU A 162 1.93 8.02 -40.76
C GLU A 162 1.44 6.78 -39.98
N ASP A 163 2.26 5.72 -39.91
CA ASP A 163 1.92 4.45 -39.25
C ASP A 163 2.23 4.42 -37.72
N ILE A 164 2.66 5.54 -37.11
CA ILE A 164 2.94 5.67 -35.65
C ILE A 164 2.04 6.71 -35.01
#